data_AF-A0A1R0ZFK3-F1
#
_entry.id   AF-A0A1R0ZFK3-F1
#
_cell.length_a   1.000
_cell.length_b   1.000
_cell.length_c   1.000
_cell.angle_alpha   90.00
_cell.angle_beta   90.00
_cell.angle_gamma   90.00
#
_symmetry.space_group_name_H-M   'P 1'
#
loop_
_entity.id
_entity.type
_entity.pdbx_description
1 polymer ?
#
loop_
_entity_poly.entity_id
_entity_poly.type
_entity_poly.pdbx_seq_one_letter_code
_entity_poly.pdbx_strand_id
1 'polypeptide(L)'
;MRINLNRLRESLPKRDEYQQSYSPGLFRAIDIAHHNTDSASVDWSSFTLSEAEQALDHAMNYVDSEYTDYELEHDSDAEQCPNEGNAIHEFLHNTEVVFAIKHSVPEKQTENVEFF
;
A
#
# COMPACT_ATOMS: atom_id res chain seq x y z
N MET A 1 22.14 5.60 -5.32
CA MET A 1 21.22 5.98 -6.41
C MET A 1 20.47 7.25 -5.99
N ARG A 2 20.45 8.32 -6.81
CA ARG A 2 19.62 9.50 -6.55
C ARG A 2 18.41 9.44 -7.47
N ILE A 3 17.24 9.08 -6.95
CA ILE A 3 15.99 9.03 -7.71
C ILE A 3 15.47 10.47 -7.89
N ASN A 4 15.18 10.88 -9.12
CA ASN A 4 14.48 12.13 -9.40
C ASN A 4 12.97 11.91 -9.18
N LEU A 5 12.45 12.36 -8.04
CA LEU A 5 11.07 12.15 -7.64
C LEU A 5 10.04 12.83 -8.57
N ASN A 6 10.42 13.93 -9.23
CA ASN A 6 9.53 14.62 -10.16
C ASN A 6 9.30 13.77 -11.42
N ARG A 7 10.39 13.23 -12.00
CA ARG A 7 10.29 12.32 -13.15
C ARG A 7 9.60 11.02 -12.80
N LEU A 8 9.86 10.47 -11.61
CA LEU A 8 9.17 9.27 -11.15
C LEU A 8 7.65 9.53 -11.11
N ARG A 9 7.23 10.63 -10.48
CA ARG A 9 5.81 11.00 -10.39
C ARG A 9 5.14 11.13 -11.75
N GLU A 10 5.83 11.70 -12.74
CA GLU A 10 5.32 11.84 -14.12
C GLU A 10 5.19 10.49 -14.84
N SER A 11 6.03 9.52 -14.49
CA SER A 11 6.00 8.16 -15.07
C SER A 11 5.03 7.20 -14.39
N LEU A 12 4.43 7.59 -13.25
CA LEU A 12 3.48 6.73 -12.54
C LEU A 12 2.17 6.61 -13.33
N PRO A 13 1.52 5.44 -13.31
CA PRO A 13 0.19 5.29 -13.88
C PRO A 13 -0.80 6.25 -13.22
N LYS A 14 -1.88 6.56 -13.94
CA LYS A 14 -2.98 7.31 -13.35
C LYS A 14 -3.53 6.53 -12.16
N ARG A 15 -3.82 7.23 -11.07
CA ARG A 15 -4.44 6.63 -9.89
C ARG A 15 -5.85 6.18 -10.21
N ASP A 16 -6.17 4.99 -9.75
CA ASP A 16 -7.54 4.48 -9.78
C ASP A 16 -8.43 5.33 -8.86
N GLU A 17 -9.75 5.32 -9.13
CA GLU A 17 -10.71 6.17 -8.40
C GLU A 17 -10.72 5.86 -6.90
N TYR A 18 -10.64 4.57 -6.52
CA TYR A 18 -10.63 4.16 -5.12
C TYR A 18 -9.43 4.75 -4.35
N GLN A 19 -8.26 4.86 -5.00
CA GLN A 19 -7.04 5.43 -4.41
C GLN A 19 -7.12 6.94 -4.18
N GLN A 20 -8.10 7.63 -4.77
CA GLN A 20 -8.31 9.07 -4.58
C GLN A 20 -9.02 9.38 -3.25
N SER A 21 -9.69 8.38 -2.66
CA SER A 21 -10.38 8.53 -1.37
C SER A 21 -9.43 8.50 -0.17
N TYR A 22 -8.23 7.95 -0.33
CA TYR A 22 -7.28 7.82 0.76
C TYR A 22 -6.72 9.16 1.22
N SER A 23 -6.80 9.39 2.53
CA SER A 23 -6.24 10.55 3.19
C SER A 23 -4.92 10.23 3.90
N PRO A 24 -4.07 11.22 4.17
CA PRO A 24 -2.89 11.02 5.01
C PRO A 24 -3.22 10.57 6.44
N GLY A 25 -4.36 11.00 7.00
CA GLY A 25 -4.78 10.63 8.36
C GLY A 25 -5.19 9.16 8.45
N LEU A 26 -5.78 8.59 7.39
CA LEU A 26 -6.07 7.15 7.30
C LEU A 26 -4.79 6.31 7.46
N PHE A 27 -3.74 6.62 6.70
CA PHE A 27 -2.47 5.90 6.82
C PHE A 27 -1.78 6.10 8.16
N ARG A 28 -1.93 7.27 8.80
CA ARG A 28 -1.44 7.49 10.18
C ARG A 28 -2.18 6.63 11.18
N ALA A 29 -3.50 6.52 11.06
CA ALA A 29 -4.31 5.66 11.91
C ALA A 29 -3.91 4.18 11.75
N ILE A 30 -3.72 3.71 10.51
CA ILE A 30 -3.23 2.35 10.21
C ILE A 30 -1.85 2.11 10.84
N ASP A 31 -0.90 3.01 10.60
CA ASP A 31 0.48 2.88 11.09
C ASP A 31 0.56 2.86 12.63
N ILE A 32 -0.23 3.73 13.28
CA ILE A 32 -0.34 3.77 14.74
C ILE A 32 -0.96 2.48 15.28
N ALA A 33 -2.06 2.01 14.69
CA ALA A 33 -2.71 0.77 15.12
C ALA A 33 -1.80 -0.45 14.95
N HIS A 34 -0.92 -0.43 13.94
CA HIS A 34 0.04 -1.51 13.70
C HIS A 34 1.21 -1.53 14.70
N HIS A 35 1.74 -0.36 15.06
CA HIS A 35 2.98 -0.26 15.85
C HIS A 35 2.76 0.04 17.34
N ASN A 36 1.63 0.64 17.71
CA ASN A 36 1.37 1.10 19.07
C ASN A 36 0.28 0.25 19.74
N THR A 37 0.61 -0.32 20.89
CA THR A 37 -0.33 -1.06 21.73
C THR A 37 -0.83 -0.21 22.91
N ASP A 38 -0.16 0.89 23.22
CA ASP A 38 -0.51 1.80 24.30
C ASP A 38 -1.14 3.09 23.75
N SER A 39 -2.41 3.31 24.10
CA SER A 39 -3.18 4.51 23.74
C SER A 39 -2.52 5.82 24.21
N ALA A 40 -1.74 5.80 25.30
CA ALA A 40 -1.05 6.99 25.79
C ALA A 40 0.09 7.45 24.88
N SER A 41 0.60 6.56 24.02
CA SER A 41 1.66 6.87 23.05
C SER A 41 1.13 7.37 21.70
N VAL A 42 -0.20 7.39 21.54
CA VAL A 42 -0.87 7.77 20.30
C VAL A 42 -1.10 9.28 20.24
N ASP A 43 -0.62 9.92 19.17
CA ASP A 43 -1.03 11.27 18.82
C ASP A 43 -2.42 11.25 18.17
N TRP A 44 -3.46 11.26 19.00
CA TRP A 44 -4.86 11.29 18.57
C TRP A 44 -5.25 12.56 17.79
N SER A 45 -4.40 13.60 17.78
CA SER A 45 -4.63 14.80 16.98
C SER A 45 -4.12 14.67 15.54
N SER A 46 -3.42 13.57 15.23
CA SER A 46 -2.78 13.35 13.93
C SER A 46 -3.72 12.80 12.85
N PHE A 47 -4.94 12.42 13.22
CA PHE A 47 -6.01 11.95 12.34
C PHE A 47 -7.39 12.27 12.94
N THR A 48 -8.43 12.20 12.12
CA THR A 48 -9.81 12.41 12.52
C THR A 48 -10.49 11.10 12.90
N LEU A 49 -11.62 11.18 13.62
CA LEU A 49 -12.43 10.00 13.94
C LEU A 49 -12.88 9.24 12.69
N SER A 50 -13.30 9.96 11.64
CA SER A 50 -13.76 9.33 10.39
C SER A 50 -12.63 8.55 9.70
N GLU A 51 -11.39 9.03 9.76
CA GLU A 51 -10.24 8.31 9.20
C GLU A 51 -9.90 7.06 10.03
N ALA A 52 -10.07 7.11 11.35
CA ALA A 52 -9.91 5.95 12.22
C ALA A 52 -11.02 4.90 11.99
N GLU A 53 -12.26 5.34 11.78
CA GLU A 53 -13.38 4.45 11.43
C GLU A 53 -13.14 3.77 10.08
N GLN A 54 -12.65 4.52 9.07
CA GLN A 54 -12.24 3.95 7.79
C GLN A 54 -11.11 2.94 7.93
N ALA A 55 -10.09 3.23 8.76
CA ALA A 55 -9.00 2.28 9.02
C ALA A 55 -9.53 0.97 9.61
N LEU A 56 -10.47 1.06 10.56
CA LEU A 56 -11.12 -0.10 11.16
C LEU A 56 -11.94 -0.88 10.13
N ASP A 57 -12.72 -0.21 9.28
CA ASP A 57 -13.49 -0.86 8.23
C ASP A 57 -12.58 -1.62 7.26
N HIS A 58 -11.46 -1.03 6.84
CA HIS A 58 -10.45 -1.73 6.04
C HIS A 58 -9.86 -2.95 6.77
N ALA A 59 -9.61 -2.86 8.08
CA ALA A 59 -9.10 -4.00 8.86
C ALA A 59 -10.11 -5.13 8.96
N MET A 60 -11.39 -4.81 9.17
CA MET A 60 -12.47 -5.80 9.30
C MET A 60 -12.76 -6.53 7.99
N ASN A 61 -12.55 -5.86 6.86
CA ASN A 61 -12.74 -6.43 5.52
C ASN A 61 -11.45 -6.96 4.89
N TYR A 62 -10.35 -7.04 5.64
CA TYR A 62 -9.08 -7.56 5.13
C TYR A 62 -9.11 -9.09 5.06
N VAL A 63 -8.78 -9.64 3.89
CA VAL A 63 -8.69 -11.10 3.68
C VAL A 63 -7.23 -11.53 3.74
N ASP A 64 -6.86 -12.33 4.74
CA ASP A 64 -5.51 -12.89 4.83
C ASP A 64 -5.33 -14.04 3.82
N SER A 65 -4.08 -14.23 3.40
CA SER A 65 -3.58 -15.22 2.47
C SER A 65 -4.05 -16.66 2.70
N GLU A 66 -4.40 -17.02 3.95
CA GLU A 66 -4.98 -18.34 4.28
C GLU A 66 -6.39 -18.56 3.70
N TYR A 67 -7.09 -17.49 3.27
CA TYR A 67 -8.42 -17.54 2.65
C TYR A 67 -8.40 -17.32 1.13
N THR A 68 -7.35 -16.70 0.57
CA THR A 68 -7.24 -16.46 -0.87
C THR A 68 -7.12 -17.75 -1.68
N ASP A 69 -6.39 -18.75 -1.18
CA ASP A 69 -6.25 -20.03 -1.89
C ASP A 69 -7.57 -20.81 -1.94
N TYR A 70 -8.42 -20.69 -0.90
CA TYR A 70 -9.72 -21.38 -0.87
C TYR A 70 -10.77 -20.69 -1.75
N GLU A 71 -10.78 -19.36 -1.80
CA GLU A 71 -11.72 -18.57 -2.60
C GLU A 71 -11.36 -18.52 -4.10
N LEU A 72 -10.06 -18.48 -4.45
CA LEU A 72 -9.60 -18.51 -5.85
C LEU A 72 -9.75 -19.89 -6.51
N GLU A 73 -9.80 -20.98 -5.72
CA GLU A 73 -9.95 -22.35 -6.24
C GLU A 73 -11.41 -22.76 -6.50
N HIS A 74 -12.39 -22.09 -5.88
CA HIS A 74 -13.81 -22.51 -5.95
C HIS A 74 -14.70 -21.61 -6.83
N ASP A 75 -14.22 -20.45 -7.25
CA ASP A 75 -14.96 -19.57 -8.15
C ASP A 75 -14.26 -19.48 -9.52
N SER A 76 -14.94 -19.98 -10.57
CA SER A 76 -14.39 -20.01 -11.93
C SER A 76 -14.31 -18.63 -12.59
N ASP A 77 -14.76 -17.58 -11.91
CA ASP A 77 -14.70 -16.18 -12.31
C ASP A 77 -13.52 -15.47 -11.60
N ALA A 78 -12.33 -16.06 -11.72
CA ALA A 78 -11.06 -15.71 -11.07
C ALA A 78 -10.48 -14.32 -11.46
N GLU A 79 -11.24 -13.25 -11.24
CA GLU A 79 -10.78 -11.85 -11.34
C GLU A 79 -10.96 -11.08 -10.03
N GLN A 80 -11.55 -11.65 -8.97
CA GLN A 80 -11.66 -10.93 -7.71
C GLN A 80 -10.33 -10.95 -6.95
N CYS A 81 -9.64 -9.81 -6.96
CA CYS A 81 -8.60 -9.47 -6.01
C CYS A 81 -9.28 -9.01 -4.71
N PRO A 82 -9.45 -9.87 -3.67
CA PRO A 82 -10.35 -9.58 -2.55
C PRO A 82 -9.91 -8.37 -1.70
N ASN A 83 -8.62 -8.01 -1.75
CA ASN A 83 -8.07 -6.86 -1.06
C ASN A 83 -7.88 -5.64 -1.97
N GLU A 84 -8.36 -5.67 -3.22
CA GLU A 84 -8.29 -4.51 -4.11
C GLU A 84 -9.06 -3.33 -3.49
N GLY A 85 -8.39 -2.18 -3.41
CA GLY A 85 -8.95 -1.00 -2.77
C GLY A 85 -8.96 -1.04 -1.23
N ASN A 86 -8.37 -2.05 -0.60
CA ASN A 86 -8.12 -2.05 0.83
C ASN A 86 -6.86 -1.24 1.18
N ALA A 87 -7.02 -0.14 1.93
CA ALA A 87 -5.90 0.75 2.24
C ALA A 87 -4.78 0.09 3.05
N ILE A 88 -5.08 -0.92 3.88
CA ILE A 88 -4.09 -1.67 4.64
C ILE A 88 -3.25 -2.54 3.71
N HIS A 89 -3.90 -3.24 2.78
CA HIS A 89 -3.24 -4.09 1.79
C HIS A 89 -2.26 -3.27 0.94
N GLU A 90 -2.76 -2.15 0.42
CA GLU A 90 -1.96 -1.22 -0.38
C GLU A 90 -0.82 -0.62 0.43
N PHE A 91 -1.05 -0.27 1.70
CA PHE A 91 0.00 0.29 2.57
C PHE A 91 1.13 -0.72 2.81
N LEU A 92 0.80 -1.98 3.11
CA LEU A 92 1.78 -3.04 3.34
C LEU A 92 2.61 -3.31 2.08
N HIS A 93 1.96 -3.51 0.93
CA HIS A 93 2.65 -3.74 -0.34
C HIS A 93 3.53 -2.56 -0.75
N ASN A 94 3.05 -1.33 -0.62
CA ASN A 94 3.86 -0.15 -0.93
C ASN A 94 5.06 -0.01 0.00
N THR A 95 4.91 -0.33 1.29
CA THR A 95 6.00 -0.29 2.27
C THR A 95 7.07 -1.32 1.92
N GLU A 96 6.66 -2.54 1.56
CA GLU A 96 7.56 -3.60 1.11
C GLU A 96 8.31 -3.21 -0.17
N VAL A 97 7.60 -2.70 -1.18
CA VAL A 97 8.20 -2.24 -2.44
C VAL A 97 9.21 -1.12 -2.19
N VAL A 98 8.87 -0.13 -1.37
CA VAL A 98 9.78 0.97 -1.01
C VAL A 98 10.99 0.43 -0.26
N PHE A 99 10.80 -0.53 0.65
CA PHE A 99 11.89 -1.19 1.35
C PHE A 99 12.80 -1.92 0.36
N ALA A 100 12.26 -2.72 -0.56
CA ALA A 100 13.01 -3.43 -1.59
C ALA A 100 13.80 -2.49 -2.49
N ILE A 101 13.21 -1.38 -2.94
CA ILE A 101 13.88 -0.36 -3.76
C ILE A 101 15.03 0.29 -2.99
N LYS A 102 14.87 0.56 -1.69
CA LYS A 102 15.95 1.16 -0.88
C LYS A 102 17.13 0.21 -0.70
N HIS A 103 16.89 -1.09 -0.69
CA HIS A 103 17.91 -2.12 -0.48
C HIS A 103 18.38 -2.79 -1.77
N SER A 104 17.80 -2.43 -2.93
CA SER A 104 18.24 -2.94 -4.20
C SER A 104 19.62 -2.39 -4.55
N VAL A 105 20.50 -3.29 -5.00
CA VAL A 105 21.81 -2.90 -5.51
C VAL A 105 21.60 -2.34 -6.90
N PRO A 106 22.20 -1.18 -7.25
CA PRO A 106 22.13 -0.67 -8.62
C PRO A 106 22.65 -1.74 -9.58
N GLU A 107 21.81 -2.12 -10.53
CA GLU A 107 22.25 -3.02 -11.60
C GLU A 107 23.41 -2.34 -12.33
N LYS A 108 24.53 -3.05 -12.51
CA LYS A 108 25.61 -2.55 -13.36
C LYS A 108 25.00 -2.35 -14.74
N GLN A 109 25.00 -1.12 -15.23
CA GLN A 109 24.71 -0.85 -16.64
C GLN A 109 25.74 -1.62 -17.47
N THR A 110 25.39 -2.82 -17.92
CA THR A 110 26.11 -3.49 -18.98
C THR A 110 25.83 -2.71 -20.25
N GLU A 111 26.87 -2.09 -20.78
CA GLU A 111 26.86 -1.34 -22.04
C GLU A 111 26.11 -2.13 -23.13
N ASN A 112 25.01 -1.54 -23.63
CA ASN A 112 24.54 -1.51 -25.02
C ASN A 112 23.04 -1.18 -25.03
N VAL A 113 22.70 0.08 -24.72
CA VAL A 113 21.41 0.64 -25.11
C VAL A 113 21.69 1.61 -26.26
N GLU A 114 21.71 1.08 -27.48
CA GLU A 114 21.61 1.90 -28.69
C GLU A 114 20.16 2.38 -28.82
N PHE A 115 19.93 3.67 -28.61
CA PHE A 115 18.70 4.32 -29.03
C PHE A 115 18.78 4.59 -30.53
N PHE A 116 18.03 3.83 -31.32
CA PHE A 116 17.73 4.14 -32.72
C PHE A 116 16.50 5.05 -32.82
#